data_AF-A0A152A9W2-F1
#
_entry.id   AF-A0A152A9W2-F1
#
_cell.length_a   1.000
_cell.length_b   1.000
_cell.length_c   1.000
_cell.angle_alpha   90.00
_cell.angle_beta   90.00
_cell.angle_gamma   90.00
#
_symmetry.space_group_name_H-M   'P 1'
#
loop_
_entity.id
_entity.type
_entity.pdbx_description
1 polymer ?
#
loop_
_entity_poly.entity_id
_entity_poly.type
_entity_poly.pdbx_seq_one_letter_code
_entity_poly.pdbx_strand_id
1 'polypeptide(L)'
;MTNYENQIIEIIKTHFQFTSIIEIDRIFIAYNGVLTIAFKSYTKELLQLKSTLEQHVNVLSKENIGTKWLKITIACLNQNHSLTLEQFRLLHQLTIDFTLKFHHSSSKRNIRIDQLSVINFNNRALIPPFNYKIDIPTFNSDQLDNLIDHNNHNFVSNQILGELSNDLDIYWRDKVNYNPKNSNKSSHYIDQCEPESTLVHQLSSNSNNCTIINEMIDQFRQSLPVEISNLYHWFPKEYLHISIRSLIPTKDIK
;
A
#
# COMPACT_ATOMS: atom_id res chain seq x y z
N MET A 1 13.43 8.65 18.60
CA MET A 1 12.83 9.57 17.61
C MET A 1 13.89 10.57 17.21
N THR A 2 14.10 10.73 15.91
CA THR A 2 15.09 11.64 15.34
C THR A 2 14.50 13.04 15.13
N ASN A 3 15.35 14.03 14.86
CA ASN A 3 14.91 15.42 14.65
C ASN A 3 13.99 15.56 13.42
N TYR A 4 14.30 14.88 12.32
CA TYR A 4 13.49 14.98 11.09
C TYR A 4 12.10 14.32 11.23
N GLU A 5 11.98 13.24 12.02
CA GLU A 5 10.69 12.61 12.30
C GLU A 5 9.78 13.55 13.10
N ASN A 6 10.33 14.29 14.07
CA ASN A 6 9.59 15.33 14.78
C ASN A 6 9.13 16.44 13.81
N GLN A 7 10.02 16.89 12.92
CA GLN A 7 9.66 17.87 11.89
C GLN A 7 8.51 17.38 10.99
N ILE A 8 8.54 16.12 10.56
CA ILE A 8 7.46 15.50 9.78
C ILE A 8 6.14 15.52 10.56
N ILE A 9 6.17 15.13 11.83
CA ILE A 9 4.98 15.11 12.69
C ILE A 9 4.38 16.52 12.79
N GLU A 10 5.20 17.54 13.00
CA GLU A 10 4.73 18.93 13.08
C GLU A 10 4.17 19.45 11.74
N ILE A 11 4.80 19.08 10.62
CA ILE A 11 4.26 19.38 9.28
C ILE A 11 2.88 18.72 9.10
N ILE A 12 2.72 17.44 9.45
CA ILE A 12 1.43 16.74 9.32
C ILE A 12 0.37 17.43 10.18
N LYS A 13 0.66 17.72 11.46
CA LYS A 13 -0.29 18.41 12.35
C LYS A 13 -0.70 19.79 11.83
N THR A 14 0.23 20.51 11.22
CA THR A 14 0.01 21.88 10.74
C THR A 14 -0.72 21.90 9.39
N HIS A 15 -0.39 21.00 8.48
CA HIS A 15 -0.83 21.06 7.07
C HIS A 15 -1.85 19.99 6.68
N PHE A 16 -2.01 18.92 7.46
CA PHE A 16 -2.94 17.83 7.19
C PHE A 16 -4.05 17.77 8.23
N GLN A 17 -4.99 18.70 8.10
CA GLN A 17 -6.11 18.83 9.02
C GLN A 17 -7.39 18.14 8.52
N PHE A 18 -7.37 17.51 7.34
CA PHE A 18 -8.58 17.06 6.66
C PHE A 18 -8.64 15.55 6.51
N THR A 19 -9.84 15.01 6.68
CA THR A 19 -10.16 13.64 6.27
C THR A 19 -10.06 13.52 4.74
N SER A 20 -9.48 12.42 4.25
CA SER A 20 -9.46 12.08 2.82
C SER A 20 -10.33 10.84 2.56
N ILE A 21 -11.05 10.81 1.44
CA ILE A 21 -11.80 9.62 1.00
C ILE A 21 -11.16 9.11 -0.29
N ILE A 22 -10.75 7.85 -0.29
CA ILE A 22 -10.13 7.20 -1.43
C ILE A 22 -10.96 6.00 -1.89
N GLU A 23 -10.93 5.68 -3.17
CA GLU A 23 -11.73 4.59 -3.73
C GLU A 23 -10.86 3.39 -4.12
N ILE A 24 -11.26 2.20 -3.67
CA ILE A 24 -10.64 0.93 -4.07
C ILE A 24 -10.79 0.76 -5.59
N ASP A 25 -9.68 0.45 -6.26
CA ASP A 25 -9.66 0.17 -7.69
C ASP A 25 -9.62 -1.34 -7.96
N ARG A 26 -8.60 -2.06 -7.51
CA ARG A 26 -8.47 -3.49 -7.84
C ARG A 26 -7.52 -4.24 -6.93
N ILE A 27 -7.61 -5.57 -6.95
CA ILE A 27 -6.49 -6.42 -6.54
C ILE A 27 -5.64 -6.68 -7.79
N PHE A 28 -4.31 -6.71 -7.63
CA PHE A 28 -3.41 -7.15 -8.70
C PHE A 28 -2.11 -7.73 -8.14
N ILE A 29 -1.32 -8.31 -9.06
CA ILE A 29 -0.01 -8.90 -8.78
C ILE A 29 1.05 -7.84 -9.05
N ALA A 30 1.66 -7.30 -8.00
CA ALA A 30 2.78 -6.37 -8.08
C ALA A 30 4.11 -7.11 -8.26
N TYR A 31 5.21 -6.35 -8.25
CA TYR A 31 6.56 -6.88 -8.45
C TYR A 31 6.88 -7.99 -7.46
N ASN A 32 7.64 -8.99 -7.89
CA ASN A 32 7.99 -10.21 -7.15
C ASN A 32 6.79 -11.09 -6.74
N GLY A 33 5.63 -10.89 -7.35
CA GLY A 33 4.42 -11.67 -7.11
C GLY A 33 3.60 -11.20 -5.91
N VAL A 34 3.88 -10.01 -5.38
CA VAL A 34 3.20 -9.47 -4.19
C VAL A 34 1.74 -9.11 -4.51
N LEU A 35 0.79 -9.64 -3.74
CA LEU A 35 -0.63 -9.31 -3.89
C LEU A 35 -0.93 -7.98 -3.19
N THR A 36 -1.59 -7.10 -3.93
CA THR A 36 -1.79 -5.71 -3.50
C THR A 36 -3.20 -5.22 -3.86
N ILE A 37 -3.84 -4.51 -2.93
CA ILE A 37 -5.04 -3.72 -3.20
C ILE A 37 -4.61 -2.33 -3.64
N ALA A 38 -5.11 -1.89 -4.79
CA ALA A 38 -4.91 -0.57 -5.36
C ALA A 38 -6.08 0.36 -5.08
N PHE A 39 -5.78 1.65 -5.03
CA PHE A 39 -6.77 2.73 -5.01
C PHE A 39 -6.64 3.57 -6.28
N LYS A 40 -7.75 4.19 -6.72
CA LYS A 40 -7.80 4.92 -8.00
C LYS A 40 -6.82 6.09 -8.05
N SER A 41 -6.79 6.92 -7.01
CA SER A 41 -5.97 8.13 -6.95
C SER A 41 -5.79 8.60 -5.51
N TYR A 42 -4.81 9.49 -5.32
CA TYR A 42 -4.72 10.30 -4.11
C TYR A 42 -5.75 11.44 -4.15
N THR A 43 -6.22 11.87 -2.98
CA THR A 43 -6.90 13.15 -2.84
C THR A 43 -5.92 14.31 -2.92
N LYS A 44 -6.42 15.52 -3.20
CA LYS A 44 -5.62 16.75 -3.28
C LYS A 44 -4.83 16.99 -1.99
N GLU A 45 -5.43 16.70 -0.84
CA GLU A 45 -4.86 16.90 0.49
C GLU A 45 -3.67 15.97 0.72
N LEU A 46 -3.79 14.69 0.35
CA LEU A 46 -2.68 13.74 0.47
C LEU A 46 -1.52 14.09 -0.46
N LEU A 47 -1.82 14.59 -1.66
CA LEU A 47 -0.80 15.05 -2.61
C LEU A 47 -0.09 16.31 -2.11
N GLN A 48 -0.86 17.26 -1.59
CA GLN A 48 -0.31 18.46 -0.98
C GLN A 48 0.60 18.07 0.18
N LEU A 49 0.17 17.16 1.07
CA LEU A 49 1.01 16.64 2.15
C LEU A 49 2.31 16.04 1.62
N LYS A 50 2.25 15.15 0.62
CA LYS A 50 3.45 14.53 0.03
C LYS A 50 4.39 15.59 -0.56
N SER A 51 3.85 16.58 -1.26
CA SER A 51 4.61 17.70 -1.83
C SER A 51 5.27 18.55 -0.74
N THR A 52 4.52 18.89 0.31
CA THR A 52 5.03 19.65 1.45
C THR A 52 6.17 18.90 2.15
N LEU A 53 6.03 17.59 2.36
CA LEU A 53 7.10 16.75 2.95
C LEU A 53 8.36 16.75 2.06
N GLU A 54 8.21 16.61 0.75
CA GLU A 54 9.35 16.66 -0.19
C GLU A 54 10.05 18.03 -0.18
N GLN A 55 9.29 19.12 -0.08
CA GLN A 55 9.82 20.48 -0.13
C GLN A 55 10.48 20.94 1.18
N HIS A 56 10.01 20.46 2.33
CA HIS A 56 10.43 20.98 3.64
C HIS A 56 11.32 20.02 4.43
N VAL A 57 11.38 18.74 4.06
CA VAL A 57 12.18 17.72 4.75
C VAL A 57 13.28 17.21 3.82
N ASN A 58 14.33 18.04 3.69
CA ASN A 58 15.43 17.84 2.72
C ASN A 58 16.25 16.55 2.94
N VAL A 59 16.09 15.91 4.09
CA VAL A 59 16.80 14.66 4.43
C VAL A 59 16.11 13.43 3.88
N LEU A 60 14.86 13.52 3.41
CA LEU A 60 14.14 12.36 2.90
C LEU A 60 14.70 11.92 1.55
N SER A 61 14.86 10.61 1.39
CA SER A 61 15.16 10.02 0.10
C SER A 61 14.04 10.28 -0.91
N LYS A 62 14.42 10.35 -2.19
CA LYS A 62 13.46 10.46 -3.28
C LYS A 62 12.46 9.31 -3.21
N GLU A 63 11.19 9.64 -3.35
CA GLU A 63 10.13 8.64 -3.24
C GLU A 63 10.28 7.50 -4.27
N ASN A 64 10.24 6.27 -3.77
CA ASN A 64 10.30 5.08 -4.60
C ASN A 64 8.99 4.88 -5.37
N ILE A 65 9.04 4.26 -6.56
CA ILE A 65 7.86 4.10 -7.40
C ILE A 65 6.71 3.35 -6.68
N GLY A 66 7.07 2.48 -5.74
CA GLY A 66 6.11 1.71 -4.96
C GLY A 66 5.26 2.52 -3.98
N THR A 67 5.69 3.71 -3.54
CA THR A 67 4.91 4.58 -2.63
C THR A 67 4.33 5.81 -3.34
N LYS A 68 4.64 6.00 -4.63
CA LYS A 68 4.01 7.02 -5.49
C LYS A 68 2.53 6.78 -5.80
N TRP A 69 1.96 5.68 -5.33
CA TRP A 69 0.54 5.34 -5.49
C TRP A 69 0.02 4.68 -4.21
N LEU A 70 -1.26 4.88 -3.92
CA LEU A 70 -1.91 4.35 -2.72
C LEU A 70 -2.16 2.85 -2.86
N LYS A 71 -1.77 2.10 -1.84
CA LYS A 71 -1.89 0.65 -1.86
C LYS A 71 -1.91 0.03 -0.47
N ILE A 72 -2.44 -1.18 -0.40
CA ILE A 72 -2.27 -2.10 0.73
C ILE A 72 -1.61 -3.37 0.21
N THR A 73 -0.46 -3.74 0.76
CA THR A 73 0.10 -5.07 0.52
C THR A 73 -0.62 -6.08 1.41
N ILE A 74 -1.23 -7.10 0.81
CA ILE A 74 -2.07 -8.08 1.52
C ILE A 74 -1.42 -9.45 1.66
N ALA A 75 -0.54 -9.82 0.73
CA ALA A 75 0.24 -11.05 0.80
C ALA A 75 1.49 -10.97 -0.06
N CYS A 76 2.49 -11.78 0.28
CA CYS A 76 3.68 -11.98 -0.54
C CYS A 76 3.92 -13.47 -0.74
N LEU A 77 4.73 -13.86 -1.73
CA LEU A 77 5.08 -15.26 -1.92
C LEU A 77 5.93 -15.75 -0.73
N ASN A 78 5.67 -16.99 -0.31
CA ASN A 78 6.48 -17.70 0.67
C ASN A 78 7.95 -17.73 0.22
N GLN A 79 8.86 -17.81 1.20
CA GLN A 79 10.28 -17.93 0.92
C GLN A 79 10.53 -19.10 -0.06
N ASN A 80 11.42 -18.86 -1.03
CA ASN A 80 11.80 -19.83 -2.08
C ASN A 80 10.67 -20.27 -3.02
N HIS A 81 9.51 -19.61 -3.00
CA HIS A 81 8.44 -19.84 -3.97
C HIS A 81 8.41 -18.74 -5.04
N SER A 82 8.11 -19.15 -6.27
CA SER A 82 7.88 -18.29 -7.43
C SER A 82 6.67 -18.79 -8.19
N LEU A 83 5.98 -17.88 -8.89
CA LEU A 83 4.89 -18.25 -9.79
C LEU A 83 5.48 -18.75 -11.11
N THR A 84 5.02 -19.91 -11.58
CA THR A 84 5.18 -20.26 -13.00
C THR A 84 4.39 -19.27 -13.86
N LEU A 85 4.70 -19.19 -15.16
CA LEU A 85 3.94 -18.31 -16.07
C LEU A 85 2.45 -18.68 -16.11
N GLU A 86 2.13 -19.98 -16.09
CA GLU A 86 0.74 -20.47 -16.06
C GLU A 86 0.03 -20.05 -14.77
N GLN A 87 0.68 -20.23 -13.61
CA GLN A 87 0.14 -19.78 -12.33
C GLN A 87 -0.06 -18.27 -12.29
N PHE A 88 0.88 -17.50 -12.84
CA PHE A 88 0.75 -16.05 -12.94
C PHE A 88 -0.42 -15.63 -13.82
N ARG A 89 -0.58 -16.22 -15.01
CA ARG A 89 -1.71 -15.91 -15.92
C ARG A 89 -3.06 -16.27 -15.27
N LEU A 90 -3.14 -17.43 -14.62
CA LEU A 90 -4.33 -17.84 -13.89
C LEU A 90 -4.66 -16.87 -12.75
N LEU A 91 -3.68 -16.55 -11.90
CA LEU A 91 -3.87 -15.60 -10.80
C LEU A 91 -4.24 -14.20 -11.31
N HIS A 92 -3.62 -13.74 -12.41
CA HIS A 92 -3.95 -12.47 -13.04
C HIS A 92 -5.41 -12.43 -13.48
N GLN A 93 -5.88 -13.47 -14.17
CA GLN A 93 -7.29 -13.58 -14.56
C GLN A 93 -8.22 -13.57 -13.35
N LEU A 94 -7.91 -14.34 -12.30
CA LEU A 94 -8.68 -14.35 -11.06
C LEU A 94 -8.74 -12.97 -10.39
N THR A 95 -7.65 -12.20 -10.43
CA THR A 95 -7.63 -10.83 -9.87
C THR A 95 -8.55 -9.88 -10.66
N ILE A 96 -8.62 -10.04 -11.99
CA ILE A 96 -9.53 -9.26 -12.86
C ILE A 96 -10.97 -9.65 -12.57
N ASP A 97 -11.30 -10.94 -12.64
CA ASP A 97 -12.67 -11.44 -12.49
C ASP A 97 -13.23 -11.10 -11.11
N PHE A 98 -12.41 -11.29 -10.07
CA PHE A 98 -12.78 -10.91 -8.71
C PHE A 98 -13.03 -9.41 -8.58
N THR A 99 -12.13 -8.58 -9.12
CA THR A 99 -12.27 -7.12 -9.08
C THR A 99 -13.55 -6.66 -9.77
N LEU A 100 -13.85 -7.19 -10.97
CA LEU A 100 -15.08 -6.87 -11.70
C LEU A 100 -16.31 -7.26 -10.87
N LYS A 101 -16.33 -8.48 -10.33
CA LYS A 101 -17.44 -8.95 -9.47
C LYS A 101 -17.62 -8.05 -8.25
N PHE A 102 -16.53 -7.71 -7.56
CA PHE A 102 -16.56 -6.83 -6.38
C PHE A 102 -17.14 -5.45 -6.71
N HIS A 103 -16.75 -4.87 -7.86
CA HIS A 103 -17.32 -3.59 -8.31
C HIS A 103 -18.81 -3.66 -8.63
N HIS A 104 -19.29 -4.80 -9.14
CA HIS A 104 -20.72 -4.99 -9.41
C HIS A 104 -21.54 -5.23 -8.15
N SER A 105 -20.99 -5.92 -7.14
CA SER A 105 -21.74 -6.33 -5.94
C SER A 105 -21.59 -5.39 -4.74
N SER A 106 -20.53 -4.59 -4.66
CA SER A 106 -20.26 -3.73 -3.50
C SER A 106 -20.66 -2.28 -3.76
N SER A 107 -21.59 -1.77 -2.95
CA SER A 107 -21.94 -0.34 -2.93
C SER A 107 -20.93 0.51 -2.14
N LYS A 108 -20.02 -0.11 -1.38
CA LYS A 108 -19.03 0.58 -0.54
C LYS A 108 -17.62 0.25 -1.00
N ARG A 109 -17.00 1.20 -1.69
CA ARG A 109 -15.60 1.12 -2.17
C ARG A 109 -14.71 2.22 -1.61
N ASN A 110 -15.28 3.09 -0.79
CA ASN A 110 -14.62 4.26 -0.26
C ASN A 110 -14.01 3.93 1.10
N ILE A 111 -12.73 4.27 1.24
CA ILE A 111 -11.98 4.16 2.47
C ILE A 111 -11.68 5.57 2.97
N ARG A 112 -12.05 5.82 4.22
CA ARG A 112 -11.82 7.09 4.90
C ARG A 112 -10.43 7.11 5.56
N ILE A 113 -9.55 7.99 5.13
CA ILE A 113 -8.29 8.29 5.84
C ILE A 113 -8.56 9.46 6.79
N ASP A 114 -8.73 9.14 8.06
CA ASP A 114 -9.01 10.08 9.15
C ASP A 114 -7.89 10.18 10.19
N GLN A 115 -6.87 9.34 10.07
CA GLN A 115 -5.69 9.31 10.92
C GLN A 115 -4.48 8.90 10.10
N LEU A 116 -3.35 9.55 10.34
CA LEU A 116 -2.05 9.10 9.84
C LEU A 116 -1.18 8.64 10.99
N SER A 117 -0.30 7.69 10.73
CA SER A 117 0.65 7.16 11.71
C SER A 117 2.07 7.30 11.17
N VAL A 118 2.94 7.91 11.97
CA VAL A 118 4.39 7.81 11.79
C VAL A 118 4.88 6.63 12.61
N ILE A 119 5.41 5.61 11.93
CA ILE A 119 5.83 4.35 12.56
C ILE A 119 7.31 4.14 12.29
N ASN A 120 8.07 3.90 13.35
CA ASN A 120 9.43 3.37 13.25
C ASN A 120 9.42 1.88 13.60
N PHE A 121 9.83 1.06 12.65
CA PHE A 121 9.60 -0.39 12.65
C PHE A 121 10.88 -1.16 12.31
N ASN A 122 10.88 -2.44 12.70
CA ASN A 122 11.94 -3.39 12.36
C ASN A 122 11.42 -4.56 11.51
N ASN A 123 10.19 -4.52 10.99
CA ASN A 123 9.71 -5.44 9.96
C ASN A 123 8.73 -4.69 9.04
N ARG A 124 8.79 -4.94 7.73
CA ARG A 124 8.05 -4.18 6.72
C ARG A 124 6.57 -4.55 6.63
N ALA A 125 6.13 -5.61 7.32
CA ALA A 125 4.71 -5.92 7.52
C ALA A 125 4.05 -5.08 8.62
N LEU A 126 4.83 -4.28 9.37
CA LEU A 126 4.38 -3.45 10.49
C LEU A 126 3.67 -4.26 11.59
N ILE A 127 4.18 -5.45 11.86
CA ILE A 127 3.76 -6.28 12.99
C ILE A 127 4.51 -5.78 14.25
N PRO A 128 3.84 -5.48 15.38
CA PRO A 128 4.50 -5.08 16.62
C PRO A 128 5.54 -6.10 17.11
N PRO A 129 6.55 -5.68 17.89
CA PRO A 129 6.71 -4.35 18.47
C PRO A 129 7.29 -3.30 17.49
N PHE A 130 6.85 -2.07 17.66
CA PHE A 130 7.46 -0.89 17.03
C PHE A 130 8.49 -0.28 17.97
N ASN A 131 9.51 0.38 17.43
CA ASN A 131 10.38 1.21 18.27
C ASN A 131 9.59 2.41 18.81
N TYR A 132 8.71 2.98 17.97
CA TYR A 132 7.63 3.86 18.39
C TYR A 132 6.57 3.98 17.29
N LYS A 133 5.39 4.45 17.68
CA LYS A 133 4.29 4.81 16.80
C LYS A 133 3.66 6.10 17.31
N ILE A 134 3.45 7.07 16.43
CA ILE A 134 2.70 8.29 16.72
C ILE A 134 1.52 8.37 15.77
N ASP A 135 0.32 8.40 16.36
CA ASP A 135 -0.94 8.63 15.65
C ASP A 135 -1.26 10.12 15.62
N ILE A 136 -1.59 10.61 14.43
CA ILE A 136 -1.92 12.00 14.15
C ILE A 136 -3.34 12.00 13.55
N PRO A 137 -4.37 12.28 14.37
CA PRO A 137 -5.73 12.36 13.86
C PRO A 137 -5.87 13.56 12.92
N THR A 138 -6.68 13.38 11.89
CA THR A 138 -7.19 14.51 11.09
C THR A 138 -8.38 15.14 11.82
N PHE A 139 -8.66 16.41 11.57
CA PHE A 139 -9.86 17.03 12.09
C PHE A 139 -11.06 16.62 11.23
N ASN A 140 -12.18 16.28 11.87
CA ASN A 140 -13.46 16.21 11.21
C ASN A 140 -13.85 17.63 10.79
N SER A 141 -13.55 18.02 9.56
CA SER A 141 -14.37 19.06 8.95
C SER A 141 -15.70 18.41 8.61
N ASP A 142 -16.79 18.83 9.25
CA ASP A 142 -18.16 18.45 8.87
C ASP A 142 -18.50 18.82 7.40
N GLN A 143 -17.59 19.52 6.72
CA GLN A 143 -17.55 19.68 5.27
C GLN A 143 -17.00 18.40 4.61
N LEU A 144 -17.88 17.43 4.40
CA LEU A 144 -17.58 16.12 3.79
C LEU A 144 -17.42 16.17 2.25
N ASP A 145 -17.37 17.36 1.65
CA ASP A 145 -17.52 17.56 0.20
C ASP A 145 -16.21 17.85 -0.54
N ASN A 146 -15.06 17.38 -0.05
CA ASN A 146 -13.86 17.31 -0.89
C ASN A 146 -14.03 16.13 -1.85
N LEU A 147 -14.77 16.42 -2.92
CA LEU A 147 -14.99 15.58 -4.09
C LEU A 147 -13.67 14.92 -4.50
N ILE A 148 -13.70 13.60 -4.67
CA ILE A 148 -12.62 12.84 -5.30
C ILE A 148 -12.30 13.54 -6.62
N ASP A 149 -11.15 14.20 -6.71
CA ASP A 149 -10.69 14.78 -7.96
C ASP A 149 -10.26 13.63 -8.89
N HIS A 150 -11.23 13.13 -9.65
CA HIS A 150 -11.03 12.07 -10.63
C HIS A 150 -10.10 12.50 -11.78
N ASN A 151 -9.79 13.80 -11.92
CA ASN A 151 -9.06 14.32 -13.08
C ASN A 151 -7.55 14.35 -12.89
N ASN A 152 -7.02 14.33 -11.66
CA ASN A 152 -5.61 14.70 -11.46
C ASN A 152 -4.59 13.57 -11.24
N HIS A 153 -4.94 12.33 -10.87
CA HIS A 153 -3.91 11.34 -10.51
C HIS A 153 -4.13 9.89 -10.93
N ASN A 154 -4.61 9.68 -12.16
CA ASN A 154 -4.56 8.36 -12.81
C ASN A 154 -3.15 7.97 -13.33
N PHE A 155 -2.16 8.87 -13.30
CA PHE A 155 -0.91 8.66 -14.04
C PHE A 155 -0.08 7.47 -13.55
N VAL A 156 0.12 7.33 -12.23
CA VAL A 156 1.00 6.27 -11.68
C VAL A 156 0.30 4.92 -11.66
N SER A 157 -1.00 4.88 -11.35
CA SER A 157 -1.81 3.66 -11.47
C SER A 157 -1.85 3.21 -12.93
N ASN A 158 -2.13 4.10 -13.88
CA ASN A 158 -2.09 3.76 -15.31
C ASN A 158 -0.70 3.36 -15.81
N GLN A 159 0.40 3.86 -15.23
CA GLN A 159 1.73 3.45 -15.63
C GLN A 159 2.02 2.00 -15.22
N ILE A 160 1.82 1.64 -13.94
CA ILE A 160 2.10 0.28 -13.45
C ILE A 160 1.07 -0.72 -14.00
N LEU A 161 -0.21 -0.32 -14.07
CA LEU A 161 -1.26 -1.14 -14.65
C LEU A 161 -1.14 -1.23 -16.18
N GLY A 162 -0.65 -0.16 -16.82
CA GLY A 162 -0.29 -0.14 -18.24
C GLY A 162 0.84 -1.11 -18.57
N GLU A 163 1.87 -1.17 -17.72
CA GLU A 163 2.94 -2.18 -17.82
C GLU A 163 2.37 -3.60 -17.73
N LEU A 164 1.43 -3.84 -16.81
CA LEU A 164 0.78 -5.15 -16.65
C LEU A 164 -0.10 -5.52 -17.87
N SER A 165 -0.73 -4.54 -18.52
CA SER A 165 -1.67 -4.79 -19.63
C SER A 165 -1.02 -4.97 -21.00
N ASN A 166 0.23 -4.54 -21.20
CA ASN A 166 0.85 -4.52 -22.53
C ASN A 166 1.35 -5.88 -22.99
N ASP A 167 2.05 -6.61 -22.12
CA ASP A 167 2.53 -7.97 -22.39
C ASP A 167 2.75 -8.70 -21.06
N LEU A 168 1.83 -9.63 -20.76
CA LEU A 168 1.83 -10.38 -19.50
C LEU A 168 3.08 -11.24 -19.33
N ASP A 169 3.67 -11.73 -20.42
CA ASP A 169 4.84 -12.62 -20.34
C ASP A 169 6.10 -11.81 -20.05
N ILE A 170 6.22 -10.64 -20.68
CA ILE A 170 7.27 -9.66 -20.38
C ILE A 170 7.14 -9.18 -18.94
N TYR A 171 5.93 -8.80 -18.51
CA TYR A 171 5.71 -8.36 -17.12
C TYR A 171 6.06 -9.47 -16.13
N TRP A 172 5.63 -10.70 -16.39
CA TRP A 172 5.96 -11.85 -15.54
C TRP A 172 7.47 -12.02 -15.45
N ARG A 173 8.18 -12.08 -16.58
CA ARG A 173 9.62 -12.29 -16.63
C ARG A 173 10.40 -11.18 -15.93
N ASP A 174 10.05 -9.92 -16.21
CA ASP A 174 10.87 -8.77 -15.84
C ASP A 174 10.49 -8.15 -14.50
N LYS A 175 9.28 -8.43 -13.98
CA LYS A 175 8.77 -7.83 -12.74
C LYS A 175 8.36 -8.84 -11.68
N VAL A 176 7.74 -9.96 -12.05
CA VAL A 176 7.17 -10.94 -11.10
C VAL A 176 8.15 -12.06 -10.77
N ASN A 177 8.82 -12.59 -11.79
CA ASN A 177 9.80 -13.67 -11.69
C ASN A 177 11.25 -13.17 -11.82
N TYR A 178 11.44 -11.85 -11.84
CA TYR A 178 12.76 -11.22 -11.87
C TYR A 178 13.55 -11.55 -10.60
N ASN A 179 14.85 -11.88 -10.75
CA ASN A 179 15.67 -12.26 -9.60
C ASN A 179 17.11 -11.75 -9.71
N PRO A 180 17.51 -10.73 -8.93
CA PRO A 180 18.92 -10.50 -8.69
C PRO A 180 19.45 -11.34 -7.54
N LYS A 181 18.80 -11.35 -6.35
CA LYS A 181 19.03 -12.28 -5.21
C LYS A 181 17.83 -12.32 -4.22
N ASN A 182 16.62 -12.59 -4.71
CA ASN A 182 15.41 -12.93 -3.93
C ASN A 182 14.73 -11.77 -3.15
N SER A 183 14.20 -10.77 -3.85
CA SER A 183 13.52 -9.61 -3.24
C SER A 183 12.00 -9.82 -3.02
N ASN A 184 11.48 -9.15 -1.99
CA ASN A 184 10.06 -9.04 -1.57
C ASN A 184 9.28 -10.37 -1.38
N LYS A 185 9.95 -11.40 -0.86
CA LYS A 185 9.30 -12.63 -0.33
C LYS A 185 8.99 -12.47 1.16
N SER A 186 8.43 -13.50 1.79
CA SER A 186 8.04 -13.46 3.20
C SER A 186 9.14 -12.92 4.14
N SER A 187 10.40 -13.34 3.97
CA SER A 187 11.53 -12.84 4.77
C SER A 187 11.73 -11.32 4.68
N HIS A 188 11.58 -10.73 3.49
CA HIS A 188 11.72 -9.28 3.29
C HIS A 188 10.74 -8.45 4.16
N TYR A 189 9.56 -9.01 4.42
CA TYR A 189 8.49 -8.35 5.15
C TYR A 189 8.45 -8.69 6.63
N ILE A 190 8.70 -9.95 6.98
CA ILE A 190 8.48 -10.48 8.33
C ILE A 190 9.77 -10.51 9.15
N ASP A 191 10.92 -10.76 8.51
CA ASP A 191 12.18 -10.82 9.25
C ASP A 191 12.60 -9.43 9.71
N GLN A 192 13.45 -9.41 10.74
CA GLN A 192 13.96 -8.16 11.26
C GLN A 192 14.80 -7.42 10.21
N CYS A 193 14.52 -6.13 10.05
CA CYS A 193 15.31 -5.20 9.28
C CYS A 193 15.92 -4.12 10.18
N GLU A 194 16.89 -3.39 9.63
CA GLU A 194 17.33 -2.14 10.23
C GLU A 194 16.13 -1.22 10.49
N PRO A 195 16.14 -0.43 11.57
CA PRO A 195 15.07 0.49 11.87
C PRO A 195 14.76 1.42 10.69
N GLU A 196 13.51 1.37 10.22
CA GLU A 196 13.00 2.20 9.13
C GLU A 196 11.77 2.97 9.62
N SER A 197 11.49 4.11 8.97
CA SER A 197 10.32 4.94 9.28
C SER A 197 9.39 5.08 8.08
N THR A 198 8.09 5.07 8.33
CA THR A 198 7.05 5.19 7.29
C THR A 198 5.86 6.02 7.77
N LEU A 199 5.19 6.67 6.83
CA LEU A 199 3.90 7.34 7.00
C LEU A 199 2.81 6.47 6.38
N VAL A 200 1.84 6.07 7.20
CA VAL A 200 0.77 5.15 6.80
C VAL A 200 -0.58 5.59 7.35
N HIS A 201 -1.65 5.06 6.79
CA HIS A 201 -2.95 4.97 7.47
C HIS A 201 -3.17 3.52 7.89
N GLN A 202 -3.16 3.22 9.19
CA GLN A 202 -3.46 1.87 9.68
C GLN A 202 -4.96 1.61 9.62
N LEU A 203 -5.35 0.42 9.13
CA LEU A 203 -6.74 0.00 9.12
C LEU A 203 -7.13 -0.45 10.52
N SER A 204 -7.67 0.45 11.33
CA SER A 204 -8.15 0.13 12.68
C SER A 204 -9.20 -0.98 12.63
N SER A 205 -9.02 -2.03 13.43
CA SER A 205 -9.87 -3.21 13.52
C SER A 205 -11.35 -2.91 13.78
N ASN A 206 -11.65 -1.73 14.33
CA ASN A 206 -13.02 -1.31 14.67
C ASN A 206 -13.63 -0.32 13.67
N SER A 207 -12.97 -0.05 12.54
CA SER A 207 -13.46 0.88 11.52
C SER A 207 -14.23 0.16 10.40
N ASN A 208 -15.25 0.81 9.85
CA ASN A 208 -15.96 0.32 8.65
C ASN A 208 -15.00 0.06 7.48
N ASN A 209 -13.90 0.81 7.39
CA ASN A 209 -12.84 0.62 6.41
C ASN A 209 -12.22 -0.79 6.50
N CYS A 210 -11.93 -1.23 7.72
CA CYS A 210 -11.31 -2.53 7.97
C CYS A 210 -12.24 -3.66 7.56
N THR A 211 -13.55 -3.54 7.83
CA THR A 211 -14.54 -4.55 7.41
C THR A 211 -14.54 -4.76 5.90
N ILE A 212 -14.61 -3.69 5.10
CA ILE A 212 -14.65 -3.78 3.63
C ILE A 212 -13.38 -4.45 3.08
N ILE A 213 -12.21 -4.02 3.56
CA ILE A 213 -10.92 -4.60 3.13
C ILE A 213 -10.81 -6.07 3.54
N ASN A 214 -11.21 -6.42 4.77
CA ASN A 214 -11.14 -7.79 5.25
C ASN A 214 -12.06 -8.74 4.49
N GLU A 215 -13.30 -8.30 4.22
CA GLU A 215 -14.26 -9.05 3.40
C GLU A 215 -13.73 -9.25 1.98
N MET A 216 -13.14 -8.21 1.38
CA MET A 216 -12.53 -8.29 0.05
C MET A 216 -11.39 -9.33 0.03
N ILE A 217 -10.52 -9.31 1.04
CA ILE A 217 -9.39 -10.27 1.16
C ILE A 217 -9.91 -11.69 1.36
N ASP A 218 -10.91 -11.90 2.21
CA ASP A 218 -11.46 -13.24 2.49
C ASP A 218 -12.13 -13.84 1.25
N GLN A 219 -13.00 -13.06 0.59
CA GLN A 219 -13.67 -13.52 -0.61
C GLN A 219 -12.65 -13.79 -1.74
N PHE A 220 -11.63 -12.95 -1.89
CA PHE A 220 -10.58 -13.18 -2.87
C PHE A 220 -9.82 -14.46 -2.54
N ARG A 221 -9.36 -14.63 -1.31
CA ARG A 221 -8.63 -15.82 -0.87
C ARG A 221 -9.44 -17.11 -1.03
N GLN A 222 -10.75 -17.07 -0.76
CA GLN A 222 -11.65 -18.21 -0.98
C GLN A 222 -11.86 -18.53 -2.46
N SER A 223 -11.71 -17.55 -3.35
CA SER A 223 -11.83 -17.77 -4.80
C SER A 223 -10.57 -18.38 -5.43
N LEU A 224 -9.43 -18.38 -4.72
CA LEU A 224 -8.18 -18.93 -5.24
C LEU A 224 -8.14 -20.46 -5.11
N PRO A 225 -7.61 -21.18 -6.12
CA PRO A 225 -7.21 -22.58 -5.97
C PRO A 225 -6.29 -22.76 -4.77
N VAL A 226 -6.44 -23.88 -4.06
CA VAL A 226 -5.66 -24.18 -2.83
C VAL A 226 -4.16 -24.15 -3.12
N GLU A 227 -3.76 -24.65 -4.29
CA GLU A 227 -2.37 -24.70 -4.75
C GLU A 227 -1.78 -23.31 -4.90
N ILE A 228 -2.55 -22.33 -5.40
CA ILE A 228 -2.11 -20.93 -5.51
C ILE A 228 -2.14 -20.27 -4.13
N SER A 229 -3.21 -20.45 -3.37
CA SER A 229 -3.39 -19.85 -2.04
C SER A 229 -2.25 -20.21 -1.08
N ASN A 230 -1.76 -21.45 -1.17
CA ASN A 230 -0.65 -21.97 -0.35
C ASN A 230 0.74 -21.43 -0.76
N LEU A 231 0.89 -20.79 -1.93
CA LEU A 231 2.14 -20.12 -2.31
C LEU A 231 2.36 -18.83 -1.53
N TYR A 232 1.33 -18.30 -0.89
CA TYR A 232 1.32 -16.98 -0.29
C TYR A 232 1.41 -16.99 1.23
N HIS A 233 2.23 -16.08 1.76
CA HIS A 233 2.18 -15.62 3.13
C HIS A 233 1.23 -14.41 3.20
N TRP A 234 0.04 -14.63 3.78
CA TRP A 234 -0.98 -13.61 3.99
C TRP A 234 -0.69 -12.81 5.25
N PHE A 235 -0.68 -11.48 5.14
CA PHE A 235 -0.40 -10.64 6.31
C PHE A 235 -1.59 -10.59 7.27
N PRO A 236 -1.35 -10.50 8.59
CA PRO A 236 -2.41 -10.36 9.57
C PRO A 236 -3.21 -9.07 9.31
N LYS A 237 -4.53 -9.20 9.31
CA LYS A 237 -5.46 -8.14 8.89
C LYS A 237 -5.38 -6.90 9.79
N GLU A 238 -5.11 -7.11 11.07
CA GLU A 238 -4.97 -6.08 12.10
C GLU A 238 -3.74 -5.16 11.89
N TYR A 239 -2.80 -5.55 11.02
CA TYR A 239 -1.59 -4.78 10.70
C TYR A 239 -1.58 -4.26 9.26
N LEU A 240 -2.65 -4.52 8.50
CA LEU A 240 -2.81 -3.95 7.17
C LEU A 240 -2.90 -2.43 7.26
N HIS A 241 -2.27 -1.78 6.30
CA HIS A 241 -2.13 -0.35 6.28
C HIS A 241 -2.03 0.14 4.84
N ILE A 242 -2.46 1.38 4.64
CA ILE A 242 -2.31 2.09 3.39
C ILE A 242 -0.97 2.81 3.44
N SER A 243 -0.06 2.47 2.55
CA SER A 243 1.21 3.17 2.44
C SER A 243 1.01 4.58 1.88
N ILE A 244 1.37 5.62 2.62
CA ILE A 244 1.31 7.01 2.16
C ILE A 244 2.67 7.46 1.64
N ARG A 245 3.74 7.26 2.42
CA ARG A 245 5.10 7.66 2.04
C ARG A 245 6.17 6.98 2.91
N SER A 246 7.24 6.50 2.29
CA SER A 246 8.44 6.07 3.02
C SER A 246 9.18 7.29 3.59
N LEU A 247 9.64 7.20 4.84
CA LEU A 247 10.36 8.28 5.54
C LEU A 247 11.86 7.97 5.70
N ILE A 248 12.41 7.12 4.84
CA ILE A 248 13.83 6.73 4.89
C ILE A 248 14.70 7.93 4.49
N PRO A 249 15.71 8.32 5.30
CA PRO A 249 16.61 9.42 4.98
C PRO A 249 17.57 9.06 3.83
N THR A 250 18.10 10.07 3.14
CA THR A 250 19.19 9.90 2.18
C THR A 250 20.44 9.37 2.88
N LYS A 251 21.14 8.41 2.26
CA LYS A 251 22.33 7.77 2.84
C LYS A 251 23.54 8.70 3.02
N ASP A 252 23.44 9.93 2.50
CA ASP A 252 24.55 10.90 2.44
C ASP A 252 24.61 11.85 3.64
N ILE A 253 23.74 11.65 4.65
CA ILE A 253 23.77 12.43 5.90
C ILE A 253 24.25 11.51 7.01
N LYS A 254 25.58 11.39 7.14
CA LYS A 254 26.25 10.90 8.33
C LYS A 254 26.69 12.07 9.20
#